data_AF-A0AAW1JZM0-F1
#
_entry.id   AF-A0AAW1JZM0-F1
#
_cell.length_a   1.000
_cell.length_b   1.000
_cell.length_c   1.000
_cell.angle_alpha   90.00
_cell.angle_beta   90.00
_cell.angle_gamma   90.00
#
_symmetry.space_group_name_H-M   'P 1'
#
loop_
_entity.id
_entity.type
_entity.pdbx_description
1 polymer ?
#
loop_
_entity_poly.entity_id
_entity_poly.type
_entity_poly.pdbx_seq_one_letter_code
_entity_poly.pdbx_strand_id
1 'polypeptide(L)'
;MFVVTETMATTEGRCTAKIRNFSRKVPPIRQTASIFKQPVTVYKTQESKVKTDIKHGVQEKPKQLIWEKRLEGLRACDLDGTEFEAMELPKGLKAVGPHVTEETIIQSVATALHVSTQPVTGQTGSKTSLEKNPGVFLDPKQPLVQAVNIAEDDIKRQEDRVAIARKKLEEALKMV
;
A
#
# COMPACT_ATOMS: atom_id res chain seq x y z
N MET A 1 -16.74 5.64 1.53
CA MET A 1 -15.88 6.57 2.28
C MET A 1 -15.69 6.00 3.69
N PHE A 2 -14.58 5.27 3.91
CA PHE A 2 -14.23 4.76 5.23
C PHE A 2 -13.44 5.85 5.96
N VAL A 3 -14.05 6.48 6.96
CA VAL A 3 -13.36 7.42 7.85
C VAL A 3 -12.67 6.59 8.93
N VAL A 4 -11.35 6.43 8.82
CA VAL A 4 -10.50 6.01 9.92
C VAL A 4 -10.20 7.26 10.72
N THR A 5 -10.81 7.42 11.90
CA THR A 5 -10.40 8.48 12.83
C THR A 5 -9.18 7.99 13.58
N GLU A 6 -8.02 8.43 13.12
CA GLU A 6 -6.76 8.33 13.85
C GLU A 6 -6.71 9.50 14.84
N THR A 7 -6.90 9.23 16.14
CA THR A 7 -6.66 10.24 17.17
C THR A 7 -5.14 10.41 17.33
N MET A 8 -4.55 11.38 16.63
CA MET A 8 -3.25 11.93 17.00
C MET A 8 -3.45 12.70 18.31
N ALA A 9 -2.88 12.19 19.40
CA ALA A 9 -2.71 12.97 20.61
C ALA A 9 -1.44 13.81 20.44
N THR A 10 -1.61 15.04 19.97
CA THR A 10 -0.57 16.06 20.07
C THR A 10 -0.48 16.48 21.54
N THR A 11 0.65 16.16 22.17
CA THR A 11 1.00 16.64 23.50
C THR A 11 1.25 18.14 23.45
N GLU A 12 0.30 18.95 23.93
CA GLU A 12 0.54 20.24 24.58
C GLU A 12 -0.78 20.77 25.18
N GLY A 13 -0.76 21.14 26.46
CA GLY A 13 -1.92 21.75 27.14
C GLY A 13 -2.28 21.09 28.46
N ARG A 14 -1.70 21.59 29.54
CA ARG A 14 -2.02 21.23 30.92
C ARG A 14 -3.42 21.78 31.29
N CYS A 15 -4.44 20.92 31.32
CA CYS A 15 -5.71 21.18 31.98
C CYS A 15 -6.13 19.94 32.78
N THR A 16 -6.05 20.03 34.11
CA THR A 16 -6.47 18.99 35.05
C THR A 16 -7.99 18.91 35.13
N ALA A 17 -8.61 18.04 34.33
CA ALA A 17 -10.02 17.67 34.49
C ALA A 17 -10.12 16.18 34.84
N LYS A 18 -10.67 15.90 36.03
CA LYS A 18 -10.91 14.56 36.58
C LYS A 18 -11.62 13.67 35.54
N ILE A 19 -10.97 12.60 35.11
CA ILE A 19 -11.55 11.57 34.23
C ILE A 19 -12.65 10.86 35.02
N ARG A 20 -13.91 11.26 34.81
CA ARG A 20 -15.06 10.47 35.24
C ARG A 20 -15.20 9.28 34.29
N ASN A 21 -14.93 8.08 34.80
CA ASN A 21 -15.25 6.82 34.14
C ASN A 21 -16.77 6.68 33.98
N PHE A 22 -17.32 7.22 32.89
CA PHE A 22 -18.62 6.77 32.40
C PHE A 22 -18.40 5.44 31.70
N SER A 23 -18.78 4.34 32.37
CA SER A 23 -18.89 3.02 31.74
C SER A 23 -20.00 3.06 30.68
N ARG A 24 -19.68 3.62 29.53
CA ARG A 24 -20.60 3.72 28.40
C ARG A 24 -20.78 2.32 27.83
N LYS A 25 -21.83 1.62 28.27
CA LYS A 25 -22.30 0.33 27.71
C LYS A 25 -22.88 0.47 26.29
N VAL A 26 -22.40 1.45 25.53
CA VAL A 26 -22.87 1.73 24.17
C VAL A 26 -21.63 1.81 23.30
N PRO A 27 -21.46 0.87 22.33
CA PRO A 27 -20.33 0.92 21.43
C PRO A 27 -20.29 2.26 20.68
N PRO A 28 -19.10 2.74 20.25
CA PRO A 28 -18.97 3.99 19.53
C PRO A 28 -19.95 4.07 18.36
N ILE A 29 -20.85 5.06 18.40
CA ILE A 29 -21.88 5.27 17.38
C ILE A 29 -21.27 6.16 16.29
N ARG A 30 -21.42 5.76 15.02
CA ARG A 30 -21.04 6.60 13.87
C ARG A 30 -21.79 7.94 13.94
N GLN A 31 -21.08 9.06 13.85
CA GLN A 31 -21.67 10.39 13.63
C GLN A 31 -21.92 10.60 12.14
N THR A 32 -22.73 9.74 11.52
CA THR A 32 -23.18 9.94 10.14
C THR A 32 -24.61 10.46 10.17
N ALA A 33 -25.01 11.22 9.15
CA ALA A 33 -26.40 11.68 8.97
C ALA A 33 -27.40 10.52 8.75
N SER A 34 -26.96 9.27 8.84
CA SER A 34 -27.79 8.08 8.63
C SER A 34 -28.44 7.64 9.93
N ILE A 35 -29.77 7.62 9.94
CA ILE A 35 -30.61 7.20 11.07
C ILE A 35 -30.59 5.69 11.31
N PHE A 36 -30.17 4.90 10.33
CA PHE A 36 -30.07 3.45 10.45
C PHE A 36 -28.76 3.06 11.11
N LYS A 37 -28.85 2.32 12.22
CA LYS A 37 -27.70 1.81 12.97
C LYS A 37 -26.99 0.74 12.16
N GLN A 38 -26.03 1.14 11.34
CA GLN A 38 -25.13 0.20 10.70
C GLN A 38 -24.14 -0.35 11.73
N PRO A 39 -23.88 -1.67 11.74
CA PRO A 39 -22.89 -2.26 12.61
C PRO A 39 -21.50 -1.64 12.34
N VAL A 40 -20.73 -1.43 13.40
CA VAL A 40 -19.33 -0.99 13.34
C VAL A 40 -18.45 -2.21 13.56
N THR A 41 -17.45 -2.41 12.70
CA THR A 41 -16.42 -3.44 12.91
C THR A 41 -15.54 -3.01 14.08
N VAL A 42 -15.48 -3.85 15.12
CA VAL A 42 -14.67 -3.57 16.31
C VAL A 42 -13.56 -4.59 16.38
N TYR A 43 -12.37 -4.19 15.94
CA TYR A 43 -11.16 -5.00 16.07
C TYR A 43 -10.39 -4.59 17.34
N LYS A 44 -10.11 -5.55 18.22
CA LYS A 44 -9.26 -5.33 19.40
C LYS A 44 -7.86 -5.87 19.09
N THR A 45 -6.85 -5.01 19.21
CA THR A 45 -5.44 -5.37 19.01
C THR A 45 -4.84 -6.13 20.21
N GLN A 46 -5.56 -6.20 21.34
CA GLN A 46 -5.11 -6.83 22.58
C GLN A 46 -6.01 -8.01 22.96
N GLU A 47 -5.39 -9.09 23.43
CA GLU A 47 -6.07 -10.30 23.89
C GLU A 47 -6.75 -10.05 25.25
N SER A 48 -8.04 -9.68 25.25
CA SER A 48 -8.78 -9.54 26.51
C SER A 48 -9.28 -10.92 26.98
N LYS A 49 -8.83 -11.40 28.14
CA LYS A 49 -9.29 -12.65 28.79
C LYS A 49 -10.77 -12.65 29.23
N VAL A 50 -11.49 -11.55 29.03
CA VAL A 50 -12.92 -11.44 29.32
C VAL A 50 -13.68 -11.91 28.09
N LYS A 51 -14.47 -12.99 28.25
CA LYS A 51 -15.32 -13.59 27.22
C LYS A 51 -16.34 -12.54 26.73
N THR A 52 -15.98 -11.77 25.71
CA THR A 52 -16.91 -10.93 24.99
C THR A 52 -17.67 -11.80 24.02
N ASP A 53 -19.02 -11.82 24.11
CA ASP A 53 -19.92 -12.37 23.10
C ASP A 53 -19.66 -11.66 21.76
N ILE A 54 -18.74 -12.20 20.96
CA ILE A 54 -18.53 -11.76 19.59
C ILE A 54 -19.66 -12.39 18.77
N LYS A 55 -20.83 -11.75 18.79
CA LYS A 55 -22.02 -12.19 18.03
C LYS A 55 -21.80 -12.24 16.50
N HIS A 56 -20.66 -11.76 16.01
CA HIS A 56 -20.38 -11.56 14.58
C HIS A 56 -19.17 -12.35 14.03
N GLY A 57 -18.74 -13.43 14.71
CA GLY A 57 -17.64 -14.29 14.23
C GLY A 57 -16.26 -13.64 14.25
N VAL A 58 -15.26 -14.33 13.69
CA VAL A 58 -13.86 -13.85 13.62
C VAL A 58 -13.80 -12.63 12.69
N GLN A 59 -13.60 -11.43 13.25
CA GLN A 59 -13.42 -10.20 12.46
C GLN A 59 -11.94 -10.05 12.08
N GLU A 60 -11.64 -10.11 10.78
CA GLU A 60 -10.30 -9.82 10.26
C GLU A 60 -9.92 -8.37 10.53
N LYS A 61 -8.63 -8.14 10.85
CA LYS A 61 -8.08 -6.79 11.00
C LYS A 61 -8.29 -6.02 9.69
N PRO A 62 -8.89 -4.82 9.73
CA PRO A 62 -9.00 -4.00 8.53
C PRO A 62 -7.60 -3.69 7.99
N LYS A 63 -7.40 -3.91 6.69
CA LYS A 63 -6.15 -3.58 6.00
C LYS A 63 -6.25 -2.17 5.44
N GLN A 64 -5.21 -1.39 5.68
CA GLN A 64 -5.08 -0.08 5.06
C GLN A 64 -4.62 -0.26 3.62
N LEU A 65 -5.51 0.04 2.68
CA LEU A 65 -5.18 0.06 1.26
C LEU A 65 -4.50 1.38 0.90
N ILE A 66 -3.55 1.35 -0.03
CA ILE A 66 -2.88 2.54 -0.58
C ILE A 66 -2.22 3.37 0.55
N TRP A 67 -1.52 2.68 1.45
CA TRP A 67 -0.78 3.34 2.54
C TRP A 67 0.45 4.08 2.01
N GLU A 68 0.95 3.66 0.85
CA GLU A 68 2.08 4.24 0.11
C GLU A 68 1.87 5.73 -0.14
N LYS A 69 0.62 6.16 -0.37
CA LYS A 69 0.29 7.59 -0.55
C LYS A 69 0.60 8.44 0.68
N ARG A 70 0.62 7.87 1.89
CA ARG A 70 1.03 8.61 3.09
C ARG A 70 2.52 8.96 3.07
N LEU A 71 3.30 8.31 2.22
CA LEU A 71 4.72 8.56 2.02
C LEU A 71 5.00 9.37 0.75
N GLU A 72 3.95 9.91 0.11
CA GLU A 72 4.11 10.78 -1.06
C GLU A 72 4.91 12.04 -0.70
N GLY A 73 5.88 12.39 -1.55
CA GLY A 73 6.78 13.53 -1.32
C GLY A 73 7.89 13.28 -0.29
N LEU A 74 7.97 12.09 0.30
CA LEU A 74 9.12 11.70 1.12
C LEU A 74 10.18 11.04 0.24
N ARG A 75 11.40 11.59 0.30
CA ARG A 75 12.55 11.10 -0.47
C ARG A 75 13.68 10.79 0.48
N ALA A 76 14.46 9.75 0.15
CA ALA A 76 15.64 9.42 0.92
C ALA A 76 16.67 10.54 0.77
N CYS A 77 17.37 10.87 1.83
CA CYS A 77 18.45 11.84 1.85
C CYS A 77 19.72 11.24 2.46
N ASP A 78 20.86 11.81 2.08
CA ASP A 78 22.15 11.51 2.72
C ASP A 78 22.28 12.20 4.10
N LEU A 79 23.44 12.05 4.73
CA LEU A 79 23.74 12.65 6.04
C LEU A 79 23.73 14.19 6.00
N ASP A 80 23.92 14.79 4.83
CA ASP A 80 23.97 16.23 4.61
C ASP A 80 22.59 16.79 4.20
N GLY A 81 21.57 15.93 4.09
CA GLY A 81 20.20 16.28 3.71
C GLY A 81 19.98 16.41 2.20
N THR A 82 20.93 15.98 1.37
CA THR A 82 20.78 15.95 -0.08
C THR A 82 19.87 14.79 -0.47
N GLU A 83 18.78 15.07 -1.16
CA GLU A 83 17.87 14.04 -1.64
C GLU A 83 18.51 13.19 -2.74
N PHE A 84 18.27 11.89 -2.70
CA PHE A 84 18.65 10.99 -3.79
C PHE A 84 17.78 11.21 -5.02
N GLU A 85 18.33 10.99 -6.21
CA GLU A 85 17.59 11.02 -7.46
C GLU A 85 16.48 9.96 -7.51
N ALA A 86 15.38 10.28 -8.20
CA ALA A 86 14.23 9.39 -8.26
C ALA A 86 14.60 8.19 -9.15
N MET A 87 14.23 6.99 -8.71
CA MET A 87 14.36 5.83 -9.58
C MET A 87 13.37 5.97 -10.73
N GLU A 88 13.87 5.87 -11.97
CA GLU A 88 13.02 5.81 -13.15
C GLU A 88 12.40 4.42 -13.31
N LEU A 89 11.08 4.38 -13.49
CA LEU A 89 10.37 3.12 -13.65
C LEU A 89 10.46 2.62 -15.11
N PRO A 90 10.66 1.32 -15.35
CA PRO A 90 10.56 0.76 -16.70
C PRO A 90 9.20 1.05 -17.34
N LYS A 91 9.20 1.47 -18.62
CA LYS A 91 7.98 1.84 -19.39
C LYS A 91 6.90 0.74 -19.45
N GLY A 92 7.26 -0.51 -19.19
CA GLY A 92 6.32 -1.64 -19.15
C GLY A 92 5.46 -1.68 -17.89
N LEU A 93 5.87 -1.04 -16.79
CA LEU A 93 5.12 -1.00 -15.55
C LEU A 93 4.12 0.16 -15.58
N LYS A 94 2.84 -0.17 -15.40
CA LYS A 94 1.74 0.80 -15.47
C LYS A 94 1.07 0.95 -14.10
N ALA A 95 0.90 2.19 -13.68
CA ALA A 95 0.15 2.55 -12.47
C ALA A 95 -1.28 2.05 -12.54
N VAL A 96 -1.81 1.61 -11.41
CA VAL A 96 -3.20 1.18 -11.29
C VAL A 96 -3.83 1.74 -10.01
N GLY A 97 -4.98 2.38 -10.17
CA GLY A 97 -5.73 3.00 -9.08
C GLY A 97 -5.69 4.54 -9.15
N PRO A 98 -6.52 5.20 -8.33
CA PRO A 98 -6.64 6.65 -8.35
C PRO A 98 -5.38 7.32 -7.80
N HIS A 99 -4.83 8.29 -8.55
CA HIS A 99 -3.70 9.12 -8.14
C HIS A 99 -2.44 8.32 -7.75
N VAL A 100 -2.16 7.22 -8.45
CA VAL A 100 -0.93 6.42 -8.25
C VAL A 100 0.18 6.97 -9.15
N THR A 101 1.25 7.47 -8.53
CA THR A 101 2.46 7.97 -9.21
C THR A 101 3.51 6.87 -9.37
N GLU A 102 4.56 7.12 -10.16
CA GLU A 102 5.69 6.19 -10.31
C GLU A 102 6.39 5.89 -8.97
N GLU A 103 6.56 6.90 -8.11
CA GLU A 103 7.12 6.71 -6.77
C GLU A 103 6.26 5.78 -5.91
N THR A 104 4.92 5.95 -5.97
CA THR A 104 3.96 5.09 -5.27
C THR A 104 4.08 3.63 -5.73
N ILE A 105 4.27 3.42 -7.04
CA ILE A 105 4.49 2.09 -7.61
C ILE A 105 5.75 1.46 -7.03
N ILE A 106 6.87 2.19 -7.01
CA ILE A 106 8.15 1.70 -6.54
C ILE A 106 8.03 1.27 -5.07
N GLN A 107 7.43 2.11 -4.23
CA GLN A 107 7.19 1.81 -2.83
C GLN A 107 6.32 0.56 -2.65
N SER A 108 5.26 0.44 -3.45
CA SER A 108 4.34 -0.70 -3.42
C SER A 108 5.03 -2.01 -3.84
N VAL A 109 5.79 -1.98 -4.94
CA VAL A 109 6.56 -3.14 -5.44
C VAL A 109 7.67 -3.52 -4.46
N ALA A 110 8.43 -2.56 -3.95
CA ALA A 110 9.48 -2.81 -2.97
C ALA A 110 8.91 -3.47 -1.70
N THR A 111 7.76 -2.99 -1.22
CA THR A 111 7.08 -3.58 -0.05
C THR A 111 6.57 -4.98 -0.34
N ALA A 112 5.97 -5.20 -1.51
CA ALA A 112 5.53 -6.52 -1.94
C ALA A 112 6.70 -7.51 -1.97
N LEU A 113 7.85 -7.11 -2.54
CA LEU A 113 9.06 -7.94 -2.59
C LEU A 113 9.71 -8.16 -1.22
N HIS A 114 9.61 -7.18 -0.31
CA HIS A 114 10.21 -7.26 1.01
C HIS A 114 9.40 -8.11 1.99
N VAL A 115 8.07 -7.99 1.97
CA VAL A 115 7.17 -8.56 2.99
C VAL A 115 6.44 -9.81 2.49
N SER A 116 6.20 -9.94 1.18
CA SER A 116 5.46 -11.08 0.63
C SER A 116 6.39 -12.25 0.32
N THR A 117 5.93 -13.46 0.65
CA THR A 117 6.52 -14.71 0.17
C THR A 117 5.79 -15.27 -1.05
N GLN A 118 4.73 -14.58 -1.51
CA GLN A 118 3.92 -14.98 -2.65
C GLN A 118 4.44 -14.35 -3.95
N PRO A 119 4.14 -14.96 -5.12
CA PRO A 119 4.49 -14.37 -6.40
C PRO A 119 3.93 -12.95 -6.55
N VAL A 120 4.78 -12.04 -7.01
CA VAL A 120 4.42 -10.65 -7.32
C VAL A 120 4.10 -10.56 -8.81
N THR A 121 2.82 -10.55 -9.14
CA THR A 121 2.29 -10.54 -10.52
C THR A 121 1.63 -9.21 -10.88
N GLY A 122 1.20 -8.42 -9.89
CA GLY A 122 0.46 -7.17 -10.07
C GLY A 122 -1.06 -7.35 -10.08
N GLN A 123 -1.79 -6.25 -10.23
CA GLN A 123 -3.24 -6.21 -10.22
C GLN A 123 -3.82 -6.80 -11.50
N THR A 124 -4.65 -7.84 -11.37
CA THR A 124 -5.33 -8.50 -12.49
C THR A 124 -6.64 -7.81 -12.88
N GLY A 125 -7.18 -6.97 -12.01
CA GLY A 125 -8.37 -6.18 -12.31
C GLY A 125 -8.15 -5.27 -13.53
N SER A 126 -9.20 -5.04 -14.30
CA SER A 126 -9.14 -4.06 -15.38
C SER A 126 -8.98 -2.64 -14.82
N LYS A 127 -8.25 -1.78 -15.53
CA LYS A 127 -8.07 -0.36 -15.16
C LYS A 127 -9.42 0.33 -14.88
N THR A 128 -10.42 0.09 -15.74
CA THR A 128 -11.78 0.66 -15.61
C THR A 128 -12.49 0.21 -14.33
N SER A 129 -12.32 -1.05 -13.92
CA SER A 129 -12.93 -1.55 -12.68
C SER A 129 -12.26 -0.93 -11.44
N LEU A 130 -10.93 -0.81 -11.50
CA LEU A 130 -10.10 -0.32 -10.39
C LEU A 130 -10.30 1.18 -10.13
N GLU A 131 -10.56 1.97 -11.18
CA GLU A 131 -10.91 3.38 -11.04
C GLU A 131 -12.31 3.60 -10.43
N LYS A 132 -13.28 2.73 -10.76
CA LYS A 132 -14.68 2.86 -10.28
C LYS A 132 -14.84 2.48 -8.81
N ASN A 133 -14.24 1.37 -8.39
CA ASN A 133 -14.33 0.91 -7.00
C ASN A 133 -13.04 0.23 -6.54
N PRO A 134 -12.00 1.01 -6.21
CA PRO A 134 -10.69 0.48 -5.83
C PRO A 134 -10.78 -0.43 -4.58
N GLY A 135 -11.69 -0.15 -3.65
CA GLY A 135 -11.84 -0.93 -2.42
C GLY A 135 -12.38 -2.34 -2.62
N VAL A 136 -12.98 -2.64 -3.78
CA VAL A 136 -13.50 -3.98 -4.12
C VAL A 136 -12.59 -4.72 -5.09
N PHE A 137 -12.00 -4.00 -6.05
CA PHE A 137 -11.27 -4.61 -7.15
C PHE A 137 -9.76 -4.69 -6.94
N LEU A 138 -9.18 -3.95 -5.99
CA LEU A 138 -7.75 -4.07 -5.66
C LEU A 138 -7.50 -5.34 -4.85
N ASP A 139 -6.54 -6.15 -5.30
CA ASP A 139 -5.98 -7.21 -4.48
C ASP A 139 -4.95 -6.60 -3.52
N PRO A 140 -5.18 -6.63 -2.19
CA PRO A 140 -4.23 -6.10 -1.21
C PRO A 140 -2.93 -6.91 -1.10
N LYS A 141 -2.83 -8.07 -1.75
CA LYS A 141 -1.63 -8.92 -1.76
C LYS A 141 -0.70 -8.61 -2.94
N GLN A 142 -1.16 -7.82 -3.90
CA GLN A 142 -0.40 -7.46 -5.09
C GLN A 142 -0.11 -5.95 -5.09
N PRO A 143 1.04 -5.51 -5.62
CA PRO A 143 1.40 -4.09 -5.68
C PRO A 143 0.44 -3.30 -6.59
N LEU A 144 0.44 -1.97 -6.47
CA LEU A 144 -0.41 -1.04 -7.23
C LEU A 144 0.01 -0.85 -8.71
N VAL A 145 0.44 -1.93 -9.36
CA VAL A 145 0.82 -1.99 -10.77
C VAL A 145 -0.14 -2.88 -11.53
N GLN A 146 -0.38 -2.58 -12.80
CA GLN A 146 -1.10 -3.49 -13.68
C GLN A 146 -0.31 -4.80 -13.79
N ALA A 147 -1.03 -5.92 -13.83
CA ALA A 147 -0.43 -7.21 -14.09
C ALA A 147 0.50 -7.16 -15.31
N VAL A 148 1.73 -7.63 -15.10
CA VAL A 148 2.77 -7.59 -16.12
C VAL A 148 2.71 -8.88 -16.92
N ASN A 149 2.52 -8.74 -18.24
CA ASN A 149 2.59 -9.86 -19.17
C ASN A 149 3.83 -9.69 -20.04
N ILE A 150 4.69 -10.71 -20.05
CA ILE A 150 5.91 -10.75 -20.86
C ILE A 150 5.57 -11.37 -22.21
N ALA A 151 5.75 -10.60 -23.29
CA ALA A 151 5.55 -11.10 -24.65
C ALA A 151 6.87 -11.64 -25.25
N GLU A 152 6.77 -12.42 -26.34
CA GLU A 152 7.95 -12.92 -27.06
C GLU A 152 8.84 -11.76 -27.57
N ASP A 153 8.24 -10.65 -27.98
CA ASP A 153 8.97 -9.45 -28.38
C ASP A 153 9.80 -8.83 -27.24
N ASP A 154 9.29 -8.88 -26.01
CA ASP A 154 10.03 -8.40 -24.83
C ASP A 154 11.26 -9.28 -24.57
N ILE A 155 11.09 -10.59 -24.71
CA ILE A 155 12.18 -11.58 -24.57
C ILE A 155 13.23 -11.33 -25.64
N LYS A 156 12.83 -11.27 -26.91
CA LYS A 156 13.74 -11.05 -28.04
C LYS A 156 14.53 -9.75 -27.91
N ARG A 157 13.87 -8.66 -27.54
CA ARG A 157 14.53 -7.38 -27.29
C ARG A 157 15.57 -7.48 -26.17
N GLN A 158 15.28 -8.23 -25.13
CA GLN A 158 16.21 -8.43 -24.02
C GLN A 158 17.41 -9.29 -24.44
N GLU A 159 17.19 -10.33 -25.24
CA GLU A 159 18.25 -11.15 -25.82
C GLU A 159 19.19 -10.34 -26.73
N ASP A 160 18.63 -9.51 -27.62
CA ASP A 160 19.40 -8.62 -28.49
C ASP A 160 20.29 -7.65 -27.69
N ARG A 161 19.75 -7.06 -26.61
CA ARG A 161 20.51 -6.18 -25.71
C ARG A 161 21.69 -6.91 -25.07
N VAL A 162 21.48 -8.14 -24.61
CA VAL A 162 22.53 -8.97 -24.00
C VAL A 162 23.58 -9.36 -25.03
N ALA A 163 23.17 -9.74 -26.25
CA ALA A 163 24.08 -10.08 -27.33
C ALA A 163 25.01 -8.89 -27.68
N ILE A 164 24.45 -7.69 -27.80
CA ILE A 164 25.22 -6.46 -28.04
C ILE A 164 26.21 -6.20 -26.90
N ALA A 165 25.77 -6.32 -25.64
CA ALA A 165 26.62 -6.11 -24.47
C ALA A 165 27.80 -7.11 -24.43
N ARG A 166 27.54 -8.39 -24.75
CA ARG A 166 28.58 -9.43 -24.85
C ARG A 166 29.59 -9.12 -25.94
N LYS A 167 29.13 -8.69 -27.12
CA LYS A 167 30.02 -8.32 -28.23
C LYS A 167 30.93 -7.14 -27.84
N LYS A 168 30.36 -6.10 -27.22
CA LYS A 168 31.15 -4.94 -26.72
C LYS A 168 32.18 -5.35 -25.69
N LEU A 169 31.84 -6.27 -24.79
CA LEU A 169 32.79 -6.81 -23.80
C LEU A 169 33.92 -7.57 -24.48
N GLU A 170 33.61 -8.43 -25.46
CA GLU A 170 34.62 -9.18 -26.22
C GLU A 170 35.59 -8.24 -26.97
N GLU A 171 35.07 -7.19 -27.61
CA GLU A 171 35.88 -6.16 -28.27
C GLU A 171 36.79 -5.45 -27.27
N ALA A 172 36.27 -5.05 -26.10
CA ALA A 172 37.06 -4.40 -25.06
C ALA A 172 38.18 -5.31 -24.52
N LEU A 173 37.90 -6.62 -24.34
CA LEU A 173 38.90 -7.59 -23.88
C LEU A 173 40.01 -7.85 -24.90
N LYS A 174 39.73 -7.70 -26.21
CA LYS A 174 40.76 -7.80 -27.26
C LYS A 174 41.71 -6.61 -27.30
N MET A 175 41.40 -5.52 -26.60
CA MET A 175 42.22 -4.31 -26.53
C MET A 175 43.13 -4.28 -25.29
N VAL A 176 43.10 -5.33 -24.46
CA VAL A 176 43.95 -5.55 -23.28
C VAL A 176 45.03 -6.57 -23.62
#